data_AF-Q0W136-F1
#
_entry.id   AF-Q0W136-F1
#
_cell.length_a   1.000
_cell.length_b   1.000
_cell.length_c   1.000
_cell.angle_alpha   90.00
_cell.angle_beta   90.00
_cell.angle_gamma   90.00
#
_symmetry.space_group_name_H-M   'P 1'
#
loop_
_entity.id
_entity.type
_entity.pdbx_description
1 polymer ?
#
loop_
_entity_poly.entity_id
_entity_poly.type
_entity_poly.pdbx_seq_one_letter_code
_entity_poly.pdbx_strand_id
1 'polypeptide(L)'
;MVKIYKFHCDACGYEAMVSGENGRDEITSGLTILCEDCKELYELEDHSSYTIKQKAFHKKARCPESFSHRFRIWTFPGVCPKCGKPMRKGDLVVSWD
;
A
#
# COMPACT_ATOMS: atom_id res chain seq x y z
N MET A 1 -11.21 -11.59 -3.94
CA MET A 1 -10.69 -11.69 -2.56
C MET A 1 -9.56 -10.69 -2.31
N VAL A 2 -9.82 -9.62 -1.55
CA VAL A 2 -8.78 -8.68 -1.07
C VAL A 2 -8.28 -9.16 0.29
N LYS A 3 -6.96 -9.24 0.47
CA LYS A 3 -6.32 -9.65 1.73
C LYS A 3 -5.55 -8.47 2.31
N ILE A 4 -5.87 -8.10 3.54
CA ILE A 4 -5.16 -7.05 4.30
C ILE A 4 -4.38 -7.70 5.43
N TYR A 5 -3.10 -7.36 5.56
CA TYR A 5 -2.21 -7.89 6.59
C TYR A 5 -1.73 -6.78 7.52
N LYS A 6 -1.38 -7.15 8.76
CA LYS A 6 -0.70 -6.25 9.69
C LYS A 6 0.80 -6.30 9.42
N PHE A 7 1.36 -5.26 8.82
CA PHE A 7 2.80 -5.10 8.68
C PHE A 7 3.36 -4.36 9.89
N HIS A 8 4.51 -4.79 10.38
CA HIS A 8 5.19 -4.14 11.50
C HIS A 8 6.70 -3.98 11.23
N CYS A 9 7.31 -2.96 11.83
CA CYS A 9 8.75 -2.75 11.82
C CYS A 9 9.34 -2.98 13.20
N ASP A 10 10.15 -4.04 13.37
CA ASP A 10 10.79 -4.36 14.66
C ASP A 10 11.73 -3.27 15.17
N ALA A 11 12.23 -2.42 14.27
CA ALA A 11 13.27 -1.46 14.60
C ALA A 11 12.74 -0.17 15.23
N CYS A 12 11.52 0.23 14.88
CA CYS A 12 10.92 1.47 15.40
C CYS A 12 9.47 1.30 15.89
N GLY A 13 8.92 0.08 15.84
CA GLY A 13 7.56 -0.22 16.29
C GLY A 13 6.44 0.31 15.39
N TYR A 14 6.76 0.81 14.18
CA TYR A 14 5.72 1.27 13.25
C TYR A 14 4.89 0.09 12.74
N GLU A 15 3.58 0.27 12.68
CA GLU A 15 2.63 -0.73 12.19
C GLU A 15 1.70 -0.12 11.12
N ALA A 16 1.28 -0.94 10.16
CA ALA A 16 0.32 -0.55 9.12
C ALA A 16 -0.55 -1.74 8.71
N MET A 17 -1.82 -1.49 8.39
CA MET A 17 -2.74 -2.49 7.85
C MET A 17 -2.95 -2.22 6.37
N VAL A 18 -2.30 -3.01 5.53
CA VAL A 18 -2.34 -2.87 4.07
C VAL A 18 -2.28 -4.25 3.42
N SER A 19 -2.63 -4.37 2.15
CA SER A 19 -2.43 -5.59 1.38
C SER A 19 -0.94 -5.89 1.20
N GLY A 20 -0.15 -4.84 0.93
CA GLY A 20 1.28 -4.94 0.71
C GLY A 20 1.65 -5.66 -0.59
N GLU A 21 0.69 -5.81 -1.50
CA GLU A 21 0.86 -6.47 -2.79
C GLU A 21 0.63 -5.46 -3.92
N ASN A 22 1.35 -5.61 -5.03
CA ASN A 22 0.99 -5.01 -6.32
C ASN A 22 1.13 -6.12 -7.35
N GLY A 23 0.11 -6.97 -7.44
CA GLY A 23 0.08 -8.10 -8.38
C GLY A 23 0.19 -7.64 -9.84
N ARG A 24 0.77 -8.49 -10.69
CA ARG A 24 0.72 -8.33 -12.16
C ARG A 24 -0.62 -8.77 -12.74
N ASP A 25 -1.49 -9.32 -11.90
CA ASP A 25 -2.71 -10.04 -12.29
C ASP A 25 -3.96 -9.22 -11.97
N GLU A 26 -4.93 -9.30 -12.87
CA GLU A 26 -5.62 -8.14 -13.42
C GLU A 26 -6.79 -7.55 -12.61
N ILE A 27 -7.21 -8.12 -11.46
CA ILE A 27 -8.62 -7.90 -11.04
C ILE A 27 -8.85 -7.51 -9.56
N THR A 28 -7.96 -7.82 -8.60
CA THR A 28 -8.30 -7.62 -7.17
C THR A 28 -7.07 -7.37 -6.29
N SER A 29 -6.39 -6.24 -6.45
CA SER A 29 -5.30 -5.89 -5.54
C SER A 29 -5.30 -4.39 -5.30
N GLY A 30 -5.51 -3.99 -4.05
CA GLY A 30 -5.32 -2.60 -3.62
C GLY A 30 -3.89 -2.15 -3.92
N LEU A 31 -3.72 -0.85 -4.15
CA LEU A 31 -2.41 -0.27 -4.37
C LEU A 31 -1.88 0.31 -3.06
N THR A 32 -0.91 -0.38 -2.48
CA THR A 32 -0.21 0.17 -1.32
C THR A 32 0.81 1.22 -1.75
N ILE A 33 0.76 2.40 -1.15
CA ILE A 33 1.75 3.46 -1.33
C ILE A 33 2.46 3.79 -0.01
N LEU A 34 3.69 4.28 -0.11
CA LEU A 34 4.41 4.95 0.95
C LEU A 34 4.42 6.43 0.65
N CYS A 35 3.88 7.25 1.55
CA CYS A 35 4.05 8.69 1.49
C CYS A 35 5.32 9.09 2.26
N GLU A 36 6.25 9.76 1.57
CA GLU A 36 7.56 10.13 2.13
C GLU A 36 7.44 11.33 3.08
N ASP A 37 6.46 12.20 2.85
CA ASP A 37 6.21 13.37 3.69
C ASP A 37 5.39 13.02 4.94
N CYS A 38 4.29 12.24 4.82
CA CYS A 38 3.55 11.74 5.99
C CYS A 38 4.35 10.70 6.79
N LYS A 39 5.26 9.99 6.13
CA LYS A 39 5.97 8.82 6.67
C LYS A 39 4.99 7.73 7.12
N GLU A 40 4.05 7.39 6.25
CA GLU A 40 3.01 6.40 6.47
C GLU A 40 2.73 5.56 5.21
N LEU A 41 2.19 4.36 5.41
CA LEU A 41 1.65 3.54 4.34
C LEU A 41 0.15 3.75 4.20
N TYR A 42 -0.33 3.84 2.96
CA TYR A 42 -1.76 3.93 2.66
C TYR A 42 -2.15 2.84 1.67
N GLU A 43 -3.34 2.28 1.85
CA GLU A 43 -4.03 1.47 0.85
C GLU A 43 -4.90 2.40 0.00
N LEU A 44 -4.72 2.39 -1.32
CA LEU A 44 -5.57 3.13 -2.23
C LEU A 44 -6.62 2.18 -2.82
N GLU A 45 -7.89 2.53 -2.63
CA GLU A 45 -9.03 1.81 -3.19
C GLU A 45 -9.21 2.16 -4.68
N ASP A 46 -9.42 1.15 -5.53
CA ASP A 46 -9.81 1.36 -6.92
C ASP A 46 -11.31 1.69 -6.97
N HIS A 47 -11.64 2.99 -6.95
CA HIS A 47 -13.01 3.45 -7.17
C HIS A 47 -13.38 3.56 -8.67
N SER A 48 -12.57 3.01 -9.58
CA SER A 48 -12.80 3.18 -11.02
C SER A 48 -13.54 1.98 -11.59
N SER A 49 -14.84 1.96 -11.34
CA SER A 49 -15.79 1.09 -12.03
C SER A 49 -15.53 1.05 -13.54
N TYR A 50 -15.03 -0.10 -14.00
CA TYR A 50 -14.96 -0.59 -15.38
C TYR A 50 -14.03 0.18 -16.34
N THR A 51 -13.00 -0.52 -16.86
CA THR A 51 -12.16 -0.18 -18.02
C THR A 51 -11.11 0.94 -17.89
N ILE A 52 -10.22 0.88 -16.89
CA ILE A 52 -8.92 1.56 -17.00
C ILE A 52 -7.78 0.56 -16.77
N LYS A 53 -6.99 0.31 -17.82
CA LYS A 53 -5.79 -0.55 -17.77
C LYS A 53 -4.91 -0.12 -16.59
N GLN A 54 -4.51 -1.08 -15.74
CA GLN A 54 -3.70 -0.92 -14.52
C GLN A 54 -2.59 0.17 -14.58
N LYS A 55 -1.94 0.32 -15.74
CA LYS A 55 -0.92 1.36 -15.99
C LYS A 55 -1.40 2.80 -15.72
N ALA A 56 -2.67 3.12 -15.96
CA ALA A 56 -3.20 4.45 -15.76
C ALA A 56 -3.60 4.73 -14.30
N PHE A 57 -3.87 3.69 -13.49
CA PHE A 57 -4.13 3.83 -12.06
C PHE A 57 -2.85 4.20 -11.30
N HIS A 58 -1.72 3.52 -11.58
CA HIS A 58 -0.41 3.91 -11.04
C HIS A 58 -0.04 5.36 -11.38
N LYS A 59 -0.50 5.86 -12.53
CA LYS A 59 -0.27 7.25 -12.98
C LYS A 59 -1.11 8.27 -12.20
N LYS A 60 -2.16 7.84 -11.49
CA LYS A 60 -3.07 8.69 -10.72
C LYS A 60 -2.99 8.48 -9.21
N ALA A 61 -2.24 7.48 -8.73
CA ALA A 61 -1.98 7.25 -7.32
C ALA A 61 -1.39 8.50 -6.66
N ARG A 62 -1.81 8.83 -5.44
CA ARG A 62 -1.39 10.04 -4.69
C ARG A 62 -1.58 9.79 -3.20
N CYS A 63 -0.90 10.59 -2.37
CA CYS A 63 -1.18 10.61 -0.93
C CYS A 63 -2.62 11.12 -0.67
N PRO A 64 -3.40 10.48 0.22
CA PRO A 64 -4.75 10.92 0.55
C PRO A 64 -4.79 12.23 1.35
N GLU A 65 -3.74 12.53 2.12
CA GLU A 65 -3.64 13.75 2.93
C GLU A 65 -3.36 15.01 2.08
N SER A 66 -2.53 14.87 1.04
CA SER A 66 -2.17 15.98 0.17
C SER A 66 -1.67 15.55 -1.21
N PHE A 67 -2.15 16.24 -2.23
CA PHE A 67 -1.70 16.08 -3.62
C PHE A 67 -0.26 16.51 -3.87
N SER A 68 0.33 17.33 -2.99
CA SER A 68 1.71 17.80 -3.12
C SER A 68 2.74 16.89 -2.48
N HIS A 69 2.32 15.91 -1.68
CA HIS A 69 3.23 15.00 -1.01
C HIS A 69 3.85 14.00 -1.99
N ARG A 70 5.15 13.76 -1.79
CA ARG A 70 5.88 12.71 -2.47
C ARG A 70 5.44 11.37 -1.94
N PHE A 71 5.23 10.45 -2.86
CA PHE A 71 4.90 9.08 -2.56
C PHE A 71 5.60 8.17 -3.54
N ARG A 72 5.72 6.90 -3.15
CA ARG A 72 6.14 5.81 -4.03
C ARG A 72 5.22 4.64 -3.84
N ILE A 73 5.15 3.80 -4.86
CA ILE A 73 4.51 2.51 -4.76
C ILE A 73 5.29 1.65 -3.76
N TRP A 74 4.56 0.99 -2.87
CA TRP A 74 5.13 0.13 -1.85
C TRP A 74 4.66 -1.30 -2.06
N THR A 75 5.60 -2.24 -2.02
CA THR A 75 5.33 -3.68 -2.16
C THR A 75 6.16 -4.43 -1.13
N PHE A 76 5.58 -5.44 -0.49
CA PHE A 76 6.30 -6.32 0.42
C PHE A 76 7.51 -6.97 -0.27
N PRO A 77 8.69 -7.08 0.39
CA PRO A 77 8.98 -6.74 1.79
C PRO A 77 8.99 -5.25 2.15
N GLY A 78 9.23 -4.38 1.17
CA GLY A 78 9.15 -2.93 1.32
C GLY A 78 9.98 -2.35 2.48
N VAL A 79 9.99 -1.02 2.60
CA VAL A 79 10.70 -0.33 3.69
C VAL A 79 9.73 0.35 4.64
N CYS A 80 10.10 0.43 5.91
CA CYS A 80 9.40 1.20 6.91
C CYS A 80 9.46 2.69 6.57
N PRO A 81 8.31 3.39 6.55
CA PRO A 81 8.30 4.81 6.20
C PRO A 81 8.93 5.71 7.27
N LYS A 82 9.04 5.23 8.52
CA LYS A 82 9.62 6.00 9.64
C LYS A 82 11.15 5.87 9.72
N CYS A 83 11.71 4.67 9.48
CA CYS A 83 13.13 4.40 9.72
C CYS A 83 13.89 3.75 8.54
N GLY A 84 13.19 3.41 7.45
CA GLY A 84 13.81 2.82 6.25
C GLY A 84 14.19 1.35 6.34
N LYS A 85 14.11 0.71 7.52
CA LYS A 85 14.36 -0.73 7.67
C LYS A 85 13.22 -1.56 7.06
N PRO A 86 13.47 -2.81 6.62
CA PRO A 86 12.42 -3.66 6.05
C PRO A 86 11.28 -3.90 7.05
N MET A 87 10.06 -4.04 6.53
CA MET A 87 8.90 -4.40 7.35
C MET A 87 8.64 -5.91 7.29
N ARG A 88 8.11 -6.45 8.40
CA ARG A 88 7.65 -7.84 8.48
C ARG A 88 6.17 -7.92 8.20
N LYS A 89 5.78 -8.96 7.48
CA LYS A 89 4.38 -9.35 7.28
C LYS A 89 3.92 -10.11 8.51
N GLY A 90 2.89 -9.61 9.19
CA GLY A 90 2.21 -10.29 10.29
C GLY A 90 0.91 -10.93 9.84
N ASP A 91 -0.05 -10.98 10.76
CA ASP A 91 -1.32 -11.68 10.58
C ASP A 91 -2.18 -11.10 9.45
N LEU A 92 -2.97 -11.98 8.84
CA LEU A 92 -4.07 -11.59 7.95
C LEU A 92 -5.20 -11.00 8.83
N VAL A 93 -5.51 -9.73 8.60
CA VAL A 93 -6.51 -8.97 9.37
C VAL A 93 -7.88 -9.05 8.70
N VAL A 94 -7.93 -8.97 7.36
CA VAL A 94 -9.20 -8.96 6.62
C VAL A 94 -9.10 -9.84 5.38
N SER A 95 -10.17 -10.63 5.15
CA SER A 95 -10.43 -11.36 3.91
C SER A 95 -11.89 -11.19 3.51
N TRP A 96 -12.15 -10.52 2.39
CA TRP A 96 -13.49 -10.41 1.81
C TRP A 96 -13.66 -11.45 0.69
N ASP A 97 -14.75 -12.23 0.72
CA ASP A 97 -15.15 -13.20 -0.32
C ASP A 97 -15.76 -12.48 -1.53
#